data_AF-A0A2E9UYM4-F1
#
_entry.id   AF-A0A2E9UYM4-F1
#
_cell.length_a   1.000
_cell.length_b   1.000
_cell.length_c   1.000
_cell.angle_alpha   90.00
_cell.angle_beta   90.00
_cell.angle_gamma   90.00
#
_symmetry.space_group_name_H-M   'P 1'
#
loop_
_entity.id
_entity.type
_entity.pdbx_description
1 polymer ?
#
loop_
_entity_poly.entity_id
_entity_poly.type
_entity_poly.pdbx_seq_one_letter_code
_entity_poly.pdbx_strand_id
1 'polypeptide(L)'
;MDEGLSDSDKTEYRQIAERRVRLALVLQEVGRLNNIEVSDEEVQRALFQEVSRYPGQEKQIMELYQKNPQAMASIRAPLYEDKIVDFITEMAEVSEKKVTREALLAEPSSETPGKPKKSKSKKATAKKAPAKKTAAKKTSAKSAPKKGKNNQKS
;
A
#
# COMPACT_ATOMS: atom_id res chain seq x y z
N MET A 1 5.95 -31.55 -13.98
CA MET A 1 5.19 -30.46 -13.30
C MET A 1 4.79 -30.98 -11.93
N ASP A 2 5.21 -30.31 -10.86
CA ASP A 2 4.96 -30.66 -9.44
C ASP A 2 5.77 -31.83 -8.82
N GLU A 3 6.81 -32.30 -9.52
CA GLU A 3 7.63 -33.48 -9.19
C GLU A 3 8.62 -33.30 -8.02
N GLY A 4 8.58 -32.16 -7.32
CA GLY A 4 9.53 -31.83 -6.24
C GLY A 4 8.93 -31.07 -5.05
N LEU A 5 7.62 -30.87 -5.00
CA LEU A 5 6.94 -30.25 -3.85
C LEU A 5 6.49 -31.31 -2.86
N SER A 6 6.70 -31.05 -1.57
CA SER A 6 6.09 -31.86 -0.51
C SER A 6 4.58 -31.61 -0.45
N ASP A 7 3.81 -32.55 0.12
CA ASP A 7 2.36 -32.38 0.30
C ASP A 7 2.01 -31.15 1.17
N SER A 8 2.89 -30.79 2.10
CA SER A 8 2.80 -29.53 2.86
C SER A 8 2.92 -28.31 1.95
N ASP A 9 3.92 -28.27 1.06
CA ASP A 9 4.13 -27.15 0.15
C ASP A 9 2.93 -26.97 -0.80
N LYS A 10 2.41 -28.09 -1.32
CA LYS A 10 1.23 -28.08 -2.20
C LYS A 10 0.00 -27.51 -1.50
N THR A 11 -0.19 -27.87 -0.23
CA THR A 11 -1.32 -27.38 0.57
C THR A 11 -1.20 -25.88 0.83
N GLU A 12 0.00 -25.40 1.19
CA GLU A 12 0.26 -23.98 1.42
C GLU A 12 0.07 -23.15 0.14
N TYR A 13 0.68 -23.57 -0.98
CA TYR A 13 0.51 -22.87 -2.24
C TYR A 13 -0.92 -22.89 -2.74
N ARG A 14 -1.66 -23.98 -2.51
CA ARG A 14 -3.09 -24.03 -2.84
C ARG A 14 -3.87 -22.99 -2.06
N GLN A 15 -3.62 -22.85 -0.75
CA GLN A 15 -4.30 -21.84 0.07
C GLN A 15 -4.00 -20.42 -0.40
N ILE A 16 -2.74 -20.13 -0.73
CA ILE A 16 -2.32 -18.82 -1.26
C ILE A 16 -2.98 -18.56 -2.62
N ALA A 17 -2.96 -19.54 -3.52
CA ALA A 17 -3.55 -19.44 -4.84
C ALA A 17 -5.06 -19.22 -4.76
N GLU A 18 -5.78 -19.99 -3.94
CA GLU A 18 -7.23 -19.81 -3.72
C GLU A 18 -7.54 -18.40 -3.22
N ARG A 19 -6.78 -17.89 -2.24
CA ARG A 19 -6.98 -16.53 -1.74
C ARG A 19 -6.75 -15.48 -2.82
N ARG A 20 -5.68 -15.60 -3.61
CA ARG A 20 -5.36 -14.65 -4.69
C ARG A 20 -6.41 -14.67 -5.79
N VAL A 21 -6.83 -15.86 -6.23
CA VAL A 21 -7.85 -16.00 -7.29
C VAL A 21 -9.19 -15.44 -6.81
N ARG A 22 -9.61 -15.74 -5.57
CA ARG A 22 -10.85 -15.16 -5.02
C ARG A 22 -10.80 -13.63 -4.94
N LEU A 23 -9.68 -13.06 -4.50
CA LEU A 23 -9.51 -11.60 -4.45
C LEU A 23 -9.53 -10.99 -5.86
N ALA A 24 -8.80 -11.56 -6.81
CA ALA A 24 -8.79 -11.08 -8.19
C ALA A 24 -10.19 -11.06 -8.81
N LEU A 25 -10.99 -12.12 -8.60
CA LEU A 25 -12.37 -12.19 -9.09
C LEU A 25 -13.26 -11.12 -8.46
N VAL A 26 -13.13 -10.88 -7.15
CA VAL A 26 -13.91 -9.85 -6.45
C VAL A 26 -13.53 -8.46 -6.95
N LEU A 27 -12.23 -8.13 -7.04
CA LEU A 27 -11.76 -6.84 -7.53
C LEU A 27 -12.22 -6.59 -8.97
N GLN A 28 -12.12 -7.60 -9.84
CA GLN A 28 -12.57 -7.50 -11.23
C GLN A 28 -14.08 -7.23 -11.32
N GLU A 29 -14.88 -7.89 -10.49
CA GLU A 29 -16.34 -7.68 -10.49
C GLU A 29 -16.71 -6.27 -9.96
N VAL A 30 -16.01 -5.76 -8.95
CA VAL A 30 -16.17 -4.38 -8.48
C VAL A 30 -15.85 -3.39 -9.60
N GLY A 31 -14.71 -3.56 -10.28
CA GLY A 31 -14.33 -2.70 -11.39
C GLY A 31 -15.34 -2.72 -12.54
N ARG A 32 -15.88 -3.90 -12.87
CA ARG A 32 -16.90 -4.07 -13.92
C ARG A 32 -18.21 -3.38 -13.56
N LEU A 33 -18.73 -3.58 -12.35
CA LEU A 33 -20.01 -3.00 -11.92
C LEU A 33 -19.98 -1.47 -11.83
N ASN A 34 -18.81 -0.90 -11.53
CA ASN A 34 -18.63 0.54 -11.39
C ASN A 34 -18.05 1.20 -12.65
N ASN A 35 -17.93 0.46 -13.77
CA ASN A 35 -17.36 0.94 -15.04
C ASN A 35 -16.00 1.63 -14.86
N ILE A 36 -15.15 1.06 -14.01
CA ILE A 36 -13.78 1.54 -13.86
C ILE A 36 -13.04 1.18 -15.15
N GLU A 37 -12.36 2.16 -15.73
CA GLU A 37 -11.56 1.99 -16.94
C GLU A 37 -10.21 2.71 -16.77
N VAL A 38 -9.16 2.17 -17.38
CA VAL A 38 -7.85 2.81 -17.44
C VAL A 38 -7.76 3.57 -18.76
N SER A 39 -7.56 4.88 -18.68
CA SER A 39 -7.47 5.72 -19.88
C SER A 39 -6.15 5.50 -20.60
N ASP A 40 -6.12 5.76 -21.91
CA ASP A 40 -4.90 5.62 -22.68
C ASP A 40 -3.80 6.58 -22.21
N GLU A 41 -4.16 7.76 -21.70
CA GLU A 41 -3.22 8.71 -21.10
C GLU A 41 -2.51 8.14 -19.87
N GLU A 42 -3.24 7.41 -19.01
CA GLU A 42 -2.68 6.75 -17.84
C GLU A 42 -1.69 5.66 -18.25
N VAL A 43 -2.05 4.87 -19.26
CA VAL A 43 -1.17 3.83 -19.80
C VAL A 43 0.08 4.43 -20.44
N GLN A 44 -0.05 5.50 -21.23
CA GLN A 44 1.10 6.19 -21.82
C GLN A 44 2.03 6.75 -20.75
N ARG A 45 1.48 7.39 -19.71
CA ARG A 45 2.28 7.91 -18.58
C ARG A 45 3.04 6.79 -17.88
N ALA A 46 2.38 5.66 -17.59
CA ALA A 46 3.03 4.51 -16.97
C ALA A 46 4.08 3.87 -17.89
N LEU A 47 3.85 3.82 -19.21
CA LEU A 47 4.83 3.38 -20.18
C LEU A 47 6.09 4.25 -20.16
N PHE A 48 5.95 5.58 -20.14
CA PHE A 48 7.12 6.46 -20.02
C PHE A 48 7.89 6.25 -18.72
N GLN A 49 7.18 6.03 -17.60
CA GLN A 49 7.81 5.69 -16.33
C GLN A 49 8.56 4.36 -16.38
N GLU A 50 8.00 3.35 -17.04
CA GLU A 50 8.62 2.05 -17.22
C GLU A 50 9.87 2.14 -18.11
N VAL A 51 9.76 2.80 -19.26
CA VAL A 51 10.87 3.04 -20.18
C VAL A 51 12.03 3.78 -19.50
N SER A 52 11.71 4.76 -18.63
CA SER A 52 12.72 5.53 -17.89
C SER A 52 13.56 4.68 -16.92
N ARG A 53 13.11 3.46 -16.57
CA ARG A 53 13.87 2.52 -15.74
C ARG A 53 14.99 1.80 -16.52
N TYR A 54 15.00 1.90 -17.85
CA TYR A 54 15.92 1.20 -18.75
C TYR A 54 16.76 2.17 -19.58
N PRO A 55 17.72 2.89 -18.96
CA PRO A 55 18.56 3.85 -19.67
C PRO A 55 19.40 3.17 -20.76
N GLY A 56 19.42 3.76 -21.97
CA GLY A 56 20.15 3.25 -23.14
C GLY A 56 19.43 2.17 -23.95
N GLN A 57 18.24 1.72 -23.51
CA GLN A 57 17.40 0.76 -24.23
C GLN A 57 15.98 1.30 -24.49
N GLU A 58 15.77 2.61 -24.30
CA GLU A 58 14.44 3.23 -24.24
C GLU A 58 13.64 2.99 -25.51
N LYS A 59 14.29 3.12 -26.67
CA LYS A 59 13.66 2.92 -27.98
C LYS A 59 13.18 1.49 -28.17
N GLN A 60 13.98 0.50 -27.76
CA GLN A 60 13.64 -0.91 -27.92
C GLN A 60 12.48 -1.32 -27.00
N ILE A 61 12.48 -0.82 -25.76
CA ILE A 61 11.38 -1.06 -24.82
C ILE A 61 10.09 -0.36 -25.31
N MET A 62 10.18 0.88 -25.76
CA MET A 62 9.02 1.59 -26.31
C MET A 62 8.44 0.86 -27.53
N GLU A 63 9.28 0.39 -28.45
CA GLU A 63 8.84 -0.38 -29.62
C GLU A 63 8.21 -1.72 -29.23
N LEU A 64 8.75 -2.41 -28.22
CA LEU A 64 8.19 -3.66 -27.69
C LEU A 64 6.75 -3.44 -27.24
N TYR A 65 6.49 -2.42 -26.43
CA TYR A 65 5.14 -2.13 -25.94
C TYR A 65 4.21 -1.67 -27.08
N GLN A 66 4.67 -0.81 -27.99
CA GLN A 66 3.84 -0.34 -29.11
C GLN A 66 3.40 -1.47 -30.05
N LYS A 67 4.26 -2.47 -30.29
CA LYS A 67 3.99 -3.57 -31.22
C LYS A 67 3.33 -4.78 -30.55
N ASN A 68 3.35 -4.87 -29.22
CA ASN A 68 2.87 -6.01 -28.48
C ASN A 68 1.70 -5.64 -27.56
N PRO A 69 0.45 -5.93 -27.96
CA PRO A 69 -0.73 -5.69 -27.13
C PRO A 69 -0.67 -6.40 -25.77
N GLN A 70 -0.03 -7.57 -25.69
CA GLN A 70 0.11 -8.30 -24.43
C GLN A 70 1.07 -7.59 -23.46
N ALA A 71 2.12 -6.96 -23.99
CA ALA A 71 3.00 -6.12 -23.18
C ALA A 71 2.24 -4.87 -22.69
N MET A 72 1.42 -4.25 -23.54
CA MET A 72 0.57 -3.13 -23.10
C MET A 72 -0.41 -3.55 -21.99
N ALA A 73 -0.95 -4.76 -22.07
CA ALA A 73 -1.82 -5.29 -21.02
C ALA A 73 -1.09 -5.44 -19.68
N SER A 74 0.21 -5.75 -19.66
CA SER A 74 0.98 -5.83 -18.40
C SER A 74 1.22 -4.47 -17.74
N ILE A 75 1.17 -3.37 -18.49
CA ILE A 75 1.16 -2.00 -17.93
C ILE A 75 -0.24 -1.63 -17.43
N ARG A 76 -1.27 -1.99 -18.20
CA ARG A 76 -2.66 -1.64 -17.87
C ARG A 76 -3.19 -2.39 -16.65
N ALA A 77 -2.82 -3.66 -16.45
CA ALA A 77 -3.36 -4.48 -15.36
C ALA A 77 -3.08 -3.91 -13.96
N PRO A 78 -1.84 -3.52 -13.59
CA PRO A 78 -1.58 -2.87 -12.31
C PRO A 78 -2.33 -1.55 -12.15
N LEU A 79 -2.38 -0.72 -13.18
CA LEU A 79 -3.14 0.54 -13.15
C LEU A 79 -4.62 0.32 -12.87
N TYR A 80 -5.20 -0.74 -13.44
CA TYR A 80 -6.59 -1.07 -13.22
C TYR A 80 -6.85 -1.50 -11.78
N GLU A 81 -5.98 -2.35 -11.23
CA GLU A 81 -6.07 -2.79 -9.84
C GLU A 81 -5.94 -1.61 -8.87
N ASP A 82 -4.96 -0.73 -9.08
CA ASP A 82 -4.76 0.47 -8.26
C ASP A 82 -6.03 1.34 -8.24
N LYS A 83 -6.66 1.57 -9.40
CA LYS A 83 -7.91 2.36 -9.49
C LYS A 83 -9.08 1.70 -8.77
N ILE A 84 -9.18 0.37 -8.82
CA ILE A 84 -10.22 -0.36 -8.06
C ILE A 84 -9.97 -0.21 -6.56
N VAL A 85 -8.72 -0.34 -6.12
CA VAL A 85 -8.37 -0.20 -4.70
C VAL A 85 -8.66 1.21 -4.22
N ASP A 86 -8.25 2.24 -4.98
CA ASP A 86 -8.53 3.64 -4.67
C ASP A 86 -10.03 3.87 -4.54
N PHE A 87 -10.84 3.40 -5.49
CA PHE A 87 -12.30 3.47 -5.44
C PHE A 87 -12.89 2.81 -4.19
N ILE A 88 -12.42 1.61 -3.83
CA ILE A 88 -12.87 0.92 -2.61
C ILE A 88 -12.50 1.73 -1.37
N THR A 89 -11.30 2.29 -1.31
CA THR A 89 -10.85 3.07 -0.14
C THR A 89 -11.60 4.39 0.00
N GLU A 90 -12.00 5.02 -1.10
CA GLU A 90 -12.81 6.24 -1.07
C GLU A 90 -14.21 6.00 -0.49
N MET A 91 -14.76 4.79 -0.69
CA MET A 91 -16.05 4.38 -0.13
C MET A 91 -15.96 3.78 1.28
N ALA A 92 -14.76 3.45 1.75
CA ALA A 92 -14.56 2.75 3.01
C ALA A 92 -14.68 3.70 4.22
N GLU A 93 -15.23 3.19 5.32
CA GLU A 93 -15.16 3.88 6.61
C GLU A 93 -13.74 3.74 7.18
N VAL A 94 -12.97 4.83 7.16
CA VAL A 94 -11.59 4.85 7.65
C VAL A 94 -11.54 5.34 9.09
N SER A 95 -11.00 4.52 9.99
CA SER A 95 -10.78 4.89 11.39
C SER A 95 -9.28 5.04 11.70
N GLU A 96 -8.91 6.11 12.42
CA GLU A 96 -7.54 6.30 12.88
C GLU A 96 -7.25 5.52 14.17
N LYS A 97 -6.10 4.82 14.21
CA LYS A 97 -5.62 4.12 15.41
C LYS A 97 -4.21 4.55 15.74
N LYS A 98 -4.02 5.13 16.93
CA LYS A 98 -2.67 5.40 17.48
C LYS A 98 -2.00 4.09 17.88
N VAL A 99 -0.80 3.86 17.35
CA VAL A 99 0.02 2.68 17.58
C VAL A 99 1.44 3.11 17.94
N THR A 100 2.15 2.31 18.73
CA THR A 100 3.56 2.58 19.07
C THR A 100 4.47 2.13 17.94
N ARG A 101 5.73 2.62 17.92
CA ARG A 101 6.71 2.25 16.89
C ARG A 101 6.97 0.75 16.86
N GLU A 102 7.06 0.13 18.03
CA GLU A 102 7.29 -1.31 18.18
C GLU A 102 6.12 -2.11 17.64
N ALA A 103 4.88 -1.65 17.86
CA ALA A 103 3.68 -2.30 17.34
C ALA A 103 3.52 -2.17 15.82
N LEU A 104 4.00 -1.06 15.23
CA LEU A 104 4.01 -0.85 13.78
C LEU A 104 5.01 -1.76 13.04
N LEU A 105 6.15 -2.03 13.67
CA LEU A 105 7.23 -2.85 13.09
C LEU A 105 7.08 -4.35 13.38
N ALA A 106 6.15 -4.72 14.27
CA ALA A 106 5.84 -6.12 14.51
C ALA A 106 5.31 -6.76 13.22
N GLU A 107 5.82 -7.94 12.85
CA GLU A 107 5.28 -8.65 11.70
C GLU A 107 3.78 -8.85 11.89
N PRO A 108 2.95 -8.51 10.90
CA PRO A 108 1.56 -8.89 10.93
C PRO A 108 1.54 -10.42 10.92
N SER A 109 1.38 -11.01 12.10
CA SER A 109 1.17 -12.45 12.24
C SER A 109 0.09 -12.83 11.23
N SER A 110 0.35 -13.85 10.44
CA SER A 110 -0.51 -14.40 9.39
C SER A 110 -1.87 -14.93 9.89
N GLU A 111 -2.36 -14.43 11.02
CA GLU A 111 -3.72 -14.62 11.51
C GLU A 111 -4.68 -13.75 10.69
N THR A 112 -5.47 -14.44 9.88
CA THR A 112 -6.73 -13.94 9.32
C THR A 112 -7.55 -13.21 10.39
N PRO A 113 -8.09 -12.01 10.11
CA PRO A 113 -8.94 -11.30 11.06
C PRO A 113 -10.29 -12.02 11.13
N GLY A 114 -10.49 -12.89 12.13
CA GLY A 114 -11.75 -13.64 12.25
C GLY A 114 -11.91 -14.63 13.40
N LYS A 115 -10.94 -14.82 14.30
CA LYS A 115 -11.12 -15.67 15.49
C LYS A 115 -10.97 -14.88 16.79
N PRO A 116 -12.02 -14.71 17.60
CA PRO A 116 -11.91 -14.02 18.89
C PRO A 116 -11.03 -14.87 19.83
N LYS A 117 -9.84 -14.36 20.17
CA LYS A 117 -9.01 -14.92 21.24
C LYS A 117 -9.74 -14.70 22.57
N LYS A 118 -10.27 -15.79 23.14
CA LYS A 118 -10.79 -15.86 24.51
C LYS A 118 -9.72 -15.33 25.48
N SER A 119 -10.04 -14.24 26.16
CA SER A 119 -9.24 -13.68 27.25
C SER A 119 -9.25 -14.65 28.44
N LYS A 120 -8.07 -15.18 28.80
CA LYS A 120 -7.86 -15.80 30.10
C LYS A 120 -7.64 -14.67 31.11
N SER A 121 -8.63 -14.52 31.98
CA SER A 121 -8.60 -13.78 33.24
C SER A 121 -7.31 -14.03 34.04
N LYS A 122 -6.61 -12.96 34.41
CA LYS A 122 -5.85 -12.92 35.67
C LYS A 122 -6.28 -11.72 36.49
N LYS A 123 -6.66 -12.06 37.72
CA LYS A 123 -7.25 -11.28 38.79
C LYS A 123 -6.23 -10.35 39.44
N ALA A 124 -6.78 -9.24 39.95
CA ALA A 124 -6.17 -8.08 40.59
C ALA A 124 -5.14 -8.32 41.70
N THR A 125 -4.26 -7.34 41.90
CA THR A 125 -4.04 -6.69 43.20
C THR A 125 -3.69 -5.20 43.03
N ALA A 126 -4.33 -4.38 43.85
CA ALA A 126 -4.23 -2.92 43.91
C ALA A 126 -3.22 -2.47 44.97
N LYS A 127 -2.57 -1.31 44.79
CA LYS A 127 -2.60 -0.20 45.78
C LYS A 127 -1.80 1.06 45.38
N LYS A 128 -2.51 2.20 45.54
CA LYS A 128 -2.12 3.54 46.04
C LYS A 128 -1.35 4.54 45.15
N ALA A 129 -2.07 5.63 44.88
CA ALA A 129 -1.67 6.97 44.42
C ALA A 129 -1.24 7.89 45.62
N PRO A 130 -1.20 9.23 45.50
CA PRO A 130 -0.34 10.12 44.69
C PRO A 130 0.26 11.31 45.51
N ALA A 131 1.24 12.06 44.97
CA ALA A 131 1.51 13.49 45.31
C ALA A 131 2.64 14.04 44.41
N LYS A 132 2.86 15.34 44.16
CA LYS A 132 2.09 16.58 43.85
C LYS A 132 3.19 17.66 43.68
N LYS A 133 2.95 18.68 42.82
CA LYS A 133 3.69 19.97 42.67
C LYS A 133 5.03 19.90 41.90
N THR A 134 5.46 20.85 41.04
CA THR A 134 5.13 22.27 40.75
C THR A 134 5.88 22.65 39.44
N ALA A 135 5.25 23.25 38.43
CA ALA A 135 5.20 24.69 38.09
C ALA A 135 6.53 25.38 37.66
N ALA A 136 6.62 25.79 36.37
CA ALA A 136 7.24 27.01 35.78
C ALA A 136 7.43 26.76 34.26
N LYS A 137 6.70 27.36 33.29
CA LYS A 137 6.51 28.75 32.84
C LYS A 137 7.78 29.46 32.34
N LYS A 138 7.67 29.97 31.09
CA LYS A 138 8.45 30.97 30.33
C LYS A 138 9.40 30.36 29.27
N THR A 139 9.52 30.83 28.01
CA THR A 139 9.01 32.00 27.25
C THR A 139 9.47 31.89 25.77
N SER A 140 8.67 32.41 24.82
CA SER A 140 8.99 33.14 23.54
C SER A 140 10.34 32.93 22.82
N ALA A 141 10.50 32.90 21.48
CA ALA A 141 9.97 33.71 20.38
C ALA A 141 10.37 33.03 19.04
N LYS A 142 9.53 32.91 17.99
CA LYS A 142 9.22 33.88 16.92
C LYS A 142 10.43 34.54 16.23
N SER A 143 10.79 34.07 15.03
CA SER A 143 10.98 34.92 13.81
C SER A 143 11.50 34.11 12.60
N ALA A 144 10.64 33.90 11.61
CA ALA A 144 10.94 34.21 10.19
C ALA A 144 10.52 35.69 9.96
N PRO A 145 10.80 36.41 8.85
CA PRO A 145 11.10 35.91 7.48
C PRO A 145 12.01 36.81 6.58
N LYS A 146 12.06 36.44 5.27
CA LYS A 146 12.39 37.23 4.05
C LYS A 146 13.88 37.45 3.71
N LYS A 147 14.32 37.71 2.47
CA LYS A 147 13.88 37.61 1.05
C LYS A 147 14.91 38.47 0.29
N GLY A 148 15.54 37.98 -0.78
CA GLY A 148 16.38 38.76 -1.71
C GLY A 148 17.00 37.79 -2.71
N LYS A 149 16.56 37.64 -3.97
CA LYS A 149 16.36 38.55 -5.12
C LYS A 149 17.69 39.00 -5.76
N ASN A 150 17.77 38.70 -7.07
CA ASN A 150 18.70 39.19 -8.13
C ASN A 150 20.13 38.62 -8.17
N ASN A 151 20.84 38.54 -9.31
CA ASN A 151 20.60 38.53 -10.78
C ASN A 151 22.03 38.59 -11.41
N GLN A 152 22.15 38.37 -12.73
CA GLN A 152 23.32 38.57 -13.63
C GLN A 152 24.20 37.32 -13.77
N LYS A 153 24.26 36.62 -14.92
CA LYS A 153 24.50 37.00 -16.32
C LYS A 153 25.89 37.63 -16.52
N SER A 154 26.85 36.82 -16.95
CA SER A 154 27.84 37.11 -17.99
C SER A 154 28.33 35.79 -18.56
#